data_AF-A0A5S3WEH6-F1
#
_entry.id   AF-A0A5S3WEH6-F1
#
_cell.length_a   1.000
_cell.length_b   1.000
_cell.length_c   1.000
_cell.angle_alpha   90.00
_cell.angle_beta   90.00
_cell.angle_gamma   90.00
#
_symmetry.space_group_name_H-M   'P 1'
#
loop_
_entity.id
_entity.type
_entity.pdbx_description
1 polymer ?
#
loop_
_entity_poly.entity_id
_entity_poly.type
_entity_poly.pdbx_seq_one_letter_code
_entity_poly.pdbx_strand_id
1 'polypeptide(L)' 'MRVPHIYQASSIALNTPVSLNDDAAGHIGRVLRMKVGEHVSIFNGEGGEYFSEIIEVTKKSVVVMPQRFDEHDV' A
#
# COMPACT_ATOMS: atom_id res chain seq x y z
N MET A 1 9.69 -10.50 -9.62
CA MET A 1 9.28 -10.35 -8.21
C MET A 1 7.91 -9.72 -8.24
N ARG A 2 6.88 -10.32 -7.62
CA ARG A 2 5.48 -9.87 -7.75
C ARG A 2 5.23 -8.77 -6.72
N VAL A 3 4.71 -7.63 -7.16
CA VAL A 3 4.26 -6.55 -6.27
C VAL A 3 3.02 -7.06 -5.50
N PRO A 4 3.00 -7.02 -4.16
CA PRO A 4 1.85 -7.46 -3.39
C PRO A 4 0.71 -6.45 -3.51
N HIS A 5 -0.51 -6.96 -3.57
CA HIS A 5 -1.74 -6.18 -3.60
C HIS A 5 -2.34 -6.16 -2.20
N ILE A 6 -2.51 -4.97 -1.65
CA ILE A 6 -2.89 -4.74 -0.26
C ILE A 6 -4.19 -3.96 -0.23
N TYR A 7 -5.22 -4.55 0.39
CA TYR A 7 -6.49 -3.87 0.56
C TYR A 7 -6.38 -2.80 1.65
N GLN A 8 -6.87 -1.60 1.36
CA GLN A 8 -6.91 -0.49 2.28
C GLN A 8 -8.30 0.17 2.23
N ALA A 9 -9.04 0.03 3.33
CA ALA A 9 -10.40 0.55 3.49
C ALA A 9 -10.41 2.06 3.84
N SER A 10 -9.69 2.88 3.08
CA SER A 10 -9.69 4.34 3.21
C SER A 10 -9.69 4.99 1.83
N SER A 11 -10.07 6.26 1.74
CA SER A 11 -9.88 7.03 0.51
C SER A 11 -8.37 7.16 0.24
N ILE A 12 -7.97 6.92 -1.01
CA ILE A 12 -6.58 6.94 -1.44
C ILE A 12 -6.45 8.06 -2.47
N ALA A 13 -5.45 8.90 -2.31
CA ALA A 13 -5.15 9.98 -3.25
C ALA A 13 -3.68 9.91 -3.67
N LEU A 14 -3.41 10.25 -4.92
CA LEU A 14 -2.04 10.31 -5.43
C LEU A 14 -1.23 11.37 -4.67
N ASN A 15 0.06 11.07 -4.48
CA ASN A 15 1.02 11.93 -3.78
C ASN A 15 0.60 12.30 -2.35
N THR A 16 -0.28 11.52 -1.73
CA THR A 16 -0.72 11.72 -0.35
C THR A 16 -0.33 10.51 0.50
N PRO A 17 0.43 10.68 1.60
CA PRO A 17 0.77 9.57 2.49
C PRO A 17 -0.48 8.87 3.01
N VAL A 18 -0.51 7.54 2.88
CA VAL A 18 -1.59 6.70 3.39
C VAL A 18 -1.02 5.80 4.47
N SER A 19 -1.56 5.93 5.69
CA SER A 19 -1.29 4.98 6.76
C SER A 19 -2.15 3.74 6.52
N LEU A 20 -1.49 2.60 6.40
CA LEU A 20 -2.17 1.32 6.27
C LEU A 20 -2.82 0.93 7.59
N ASN A 21 -3.91 0.15 7.51
CA ASN A 21 -4.53 -0.43 8.69
C ASN A 21 -3.62 -1.48 9.35
N ASP A 22 -3.93 -1.87 10.59
CA ASP A 22 -3.10 -2.78 11.38
C ASP A 22 -2.88 -4.14 10.69
N ASP A 23 -3.89 -4.65 9.99
CA ASP A 23 -3.81 -5.92 9.25
C ASP A 23 -2.82 -5.84 8.08
N ALA A 24 -2.92 -4.78 7.26
CA ALA A 24 -2.03 -4.51 6.15
C ALA A 24 -0.60 -4.23 6.64
N ALA A 25 -0.44 -3.42 7.69
CA ALA A 25 0.85 -3.14 8.31
C ALA A 25 1.50 -4.42 8.84
N GLY A 26 0.73 -5.29 9.51
CA GLY A 26 1.19 -6.60 9.98
C GLY A 26 1.60 -7.53 8.83
N HIS A 27 0.83 -7.56 7.74
CA HIS A 27 1.15 -8.34 6.56
C HIS A 27 2.45 -7.86 5.89
N ILE A 28 2.60 -6.56 5.67
CA ILE A 28 3.79 -5.98 5.04
C ILE A 28 5.03 -6.14 5.92
N GLY A 29 4.95 -5.72 7.18
CA GLY A 29 6.12 -5.69 8.07
C GLY A 29 6.54 -7.04 8.62
N ARG A 30 5.59 -7.92 8.99
CA ARG A 30 5.89 -9.19 9.67
C ARG A 30 5.95 -10.38 8.72
N VAL A 31 5.01 -10.46 7.77
CA VAL A 31 4.89 -11.60 6.85
C VAL A 31 5.82 -11.42 5.67
N LEU A 32 5.67 -10.32 4.94
CA LEU A 32 6.47 -10.03 3.75
C LEU A 32 7.86 -9.46 4.10
N ARG A 33 8.01 -8.88 5.30
CA ARG A 33 9.25 -8.26 5.80
C ARG A 33 9.76 -7.15 4.89
N MET A 34 8.82 -6.42 4.29
CA MET A 34 9.14 -5.35 3.36
C MET A 34 9.74 -4.15 4.08
N LYS A 35 10.48 -3.34 3.33
CA LYS A 35 11.22 -2.19 3.85
C LYS A 35 10.83 -0.90 3.14
N VAL A 36 11.21 0.22 3.75
CA VAL A 36 11.15 1.53 3.11
C VAL A 36 11.91 1.49 1.77
N GLY A 37 11.31 2.06 0.73
CA GLY A 37 11.81 2.03 -0.65
C GLY A 37 11.31 0.85 -1.49
N GLU A 38 10.61 -0.12 -0.90
CA GLU A 38 9.94 -1.17 -1.65
C GLU A 38 8.54 -0.76 -2.09
N HIS A 39 8.03 -1.43 -3.13
CA HIS A 39 6.80 -1.05 -3.79
C HIS A 39 5.67 -2.05 -3.51
N VAL A 40 4.47 -1.51 -3.31
CA VAL A 40 3.23 -2.24 -3.06
C VAL A 40 2.10 -1.63 -3.89
N SER A 41 1.15 -2.44 -4.32
CA SER A 41 -0.09 -1.93 -4.92
C SER A 41 -1.15 -1.90 -3.82
N ILE A 42 -1.74 -0.74 -3.55
CA ILE A 42 -2.85 -0.62 -2.60
C ILE A 42 -4.16 -0.42 -3.35
N PHE A 43 -5.27 -0.97 -2.87
CA PHE A 43 -6.58 -0.78 -3.50
C PHE A 43 -7.67 -0.67 -2.45
N ASN A 44 -8.72 0.10 -2.77
CA ASN A 44 -9.86 0.35 -1.87
C ASN A 44 -11.15 -0.36 -2.32
N GLY A 45 -11.11 -1.12 -3.41
CA GLY A 45 -12.27 -1.85 -3.95
C GLY A 45 -13.16 -1.01 -4.87
N GLU A 46 -12.77 0.22 -5.22
CA GLU A 46 -13.54 1.12 -6.10
C GLU A 46 -13.20 0.96 -7.60
N GLY A 47 -12.50 -0.11 -7.99
CA GLY A 47 -12.22 -0.42 -9.40
C GLY A 47 -10.83 -0.03 -9.92
N GLY A 48 -9.88 0.29 -9.03
CA GLY A 48 -8.49 0.48 -9.42
C GLY A 48 -7.52 0.29 -8.28
N GLU A 49 -6.23 0.32 -8.62
CA GLU A 49 -5.14 0.09 -7.70
C GLU A 49 -4.13 1.23 -7.77
N TYR A 50 -3.41 1.45 -6.68
CA TYR A 50 -2.46 2.53 -6.55
C TYR A 50 -1.08 1.93 -6.31
N PHE A 51 -0.20 2.05 -7.30
CA PHE A 51 1.19 1.73 -7.15
C PHE A 51 1.84 2.72 -6.18
N SER A 52 2.33 2.19 -5.07
CA SER A 52 2.77 2.96 -3.91
C SER A 52 4.15 2.52 -3.44
N GLU A 53 4.95 3.47 -2.98
CA GLU A 53 6.23 3.20 -2.34
C GLU A 53 6.07 3.23 -0.82
N ILE A 54 6.68 2.29 -0.11
CA ILE A 54 6.73 2.31 1.34
C ILE A 54 7.68 3.43 1.78
N ILE A 55 7.15 4.43 2.48
CA ILE A 55 7.94 5.56 2.99
C ILE A 55 8.25 5.43 4.48
N GLU A 56 7.48 4.61 5.22
CA GLU A 56 7.71 4.35 6.64
C GLU A 56 7.28 2.93 7.02
N VAL A 57 8.12 2.23 7.79
CA VAL A 57 7.78 0.94 8.40
C VAL A 57 8.14 0.98 9.88
N THR A 58 7.15 0.77 10.74
CA THR A 58 7.34 0.59 12.17
C THR A 58 6.81 -0.78 12.60
N LYS A 59 6.97 -1.12 13.88
CA LYS A 59 6.39 -2.36 14.42
C LYS A 59 4.86 -2.37 14.44
N LYS A 60 4.22 -1.19 14.35
CA LYS A 60 2.76 -1.03 14.53
C LYS A 60 2.08 -0.39 13.32
N SER A 61 2.81 0.34 12.50
CA SER A 61 2.27 1.12 11.39
C SER A 61 3.17 0.98 10.17
N VAL A 62 2.55 1.07 9.00
CA VAL A 62 3.23 1.20 7.71
C VAL A 62 2.58 2.35 6.98
N VAL A 63 3.40 3.24 6.42
CA VAL A 63 2.95 4.38 5.62
C VAL A 63 3.49 4.22 4.21
N VAL A 64 2.61 4.40 3.24
CA VAL A 64 2.93 4.32 1.82
C VAL A 64 2.60 5.62 1.11
N MET A 65 3.32 5.93 0.04
CA MET A 65 3.07 7.05 -0.84
C MET A 65 2.55 6.53 -2.18
N PRO A 66 1.25 6.74 -2.51
CA PRO A 66 0.71 6.44 -3.82
C PRO A 66 1.36 7.32 -4.90
N GLN A 67 2.03 6.69 -5.86
CA GLN A 67 2.75 7.38 -6.93
C GLN A 67 1.96 7.36 -8.24
N ARG A 68 1.27 6.26 -8.53
CA ARG A 68 0.50 6.08 -9.77
C ARG A 68 -0.80 5.35 -9.48
N PHE A 69 -1.86 5.76 -10.16
CA PHE A 69 -3.13 5.04 -10.17
C PHE A 69 -3.21 4.22 -11.46
N ASP A 70 -3.43 2.93 -11.30
CA ASP A 70 -3.65 1.97 -12.36
C ASP A 70 -5.14 1.60 -12.35
N GLU A 71 -5.85 2.15 -13.33
CA GLU A 71 -7.24 1.82 -13.58
C GLU A 71 -7.31 0.38 -14.12
N HIS A 72 -8.03 -0.49 -13.42
CA HIS A 72 -8.29 -1.84 -13.90
C HIS A 72 -9.69 -1.88 -14.50
N ASP A 73 -9.74 -1.82 -15.83
CA ASP A 73 -10.95 -2.00 -16.63
C ASP A 73 -11.37 -3.48 -16.50
N VAL A 74 -12.43 -3.76 -15.75
CA VAL A 74 -13.02 -5.11 -15.56
C VAL A 74 -14.14 -5.39 -16.54
#